data_AF-A0A6C0EPY5-F1
#
_entry.id   AF-A0A6C0EPY5-F1
#
_cell.length_a   1.000
_cell.length_b   1.000
_cell.length_c   1.000
_cell.angle_alpha   90.00
_cell.angle_beta   90.00
_cell.angle_gamma   90.00
#
_symmetry.space_group_name_H-M   'P 1'
#
loop_
_entity.id
_entity.type
_entity.pdbx_description
1 polymer ?
#
loop_
_entity_poly.entity_id
_entity_poly.type
_entity_poly.pdbx_seq_one_letter_code
_entity_poly.pdbx_strand_id
1 'polypeptide(L)' 'MVLTTKLRVNKANGQANISIPKALRQLLNWNDSDEIIISFGISDSIILRKNK' A
#
# COMPACT_ATOMS: atom_id res chain seq x y z
N MET A 1 -0.39 -11.35 16.66
CA MET A 1 0.69 -10.37 16.37
C MET A 1 0.20 -9.45 15.27
N VAL A 2 0.13 -8.14 15.51
CA VAL A 2 -0.27 -7.14 14.50
C VAL A 2 0.97 -6.38 14.06
N LEU A 3 1.23 -6.32 12.75
CA LEU A 3 2.34 -5.57 12.20
C LEU A 3 1.87 -4.16 11.82
N THR A 4 2.46 -3.14 12.44
CA THR A 4 2.17 -1.73 12.13
C THR A 4 3.39 -1.10 11.49
N THR A 5 3.22 -0.47 10.33
CA THR A 5 4.28 0.30 9.67
C THR A 5 3.78 1.68 9.27
N LYS A 6 4.67 2.66 9.27
CA LYS A 6 4.37 4.03 8.82
C LYS A 6 4.62 4.12 7.32
N LEU A 7 3.61 4.53 6.56
CA LEU A 7 3.76 4.83 5.14
C LEU A 7 3.98 6.33 4.96
N ARG A 8 4.88 6.70 4.05
CA ARG A 8 5.06 8.10 3.64
C ARG A 8 4.23 8.35 2.39
N VAL A 9 3.38 9.37 2.46
CA VAL A 9 2.66 9.91 1.30
C VAL A 9 3.45 11.11 0.79
N ASN A 10 3.90 11.05 -0.47
CA ASN A 10 4.48 12.20 -1.15
C ASN A 10 3.45 12.78 -2.10
N LYS A 11 3.11 14.06 -1.94
CA LYS A 11 2.20 14.77 -2.84
C LYS A 11 3.04 15.54 -3.85
N ALA A 12 3.01 15.12 -5.11
CA ALA A 12 3.67 15.82 -6.21
C ALA A 12 2.71 15.86 -7.40
N ASN A 13 2.58 17.03 -8.05
CA ASN A 13 1.81 17.22 -9.28
C ASN A 13 0.35 16.72 -9.19
N GLY A 14 -0.31 16.92 -8.05
CA GLY A 14 -1.70 16.47 -7.83
C GLY A 14 -1.85 14.97 -7.59
N GLN A 15 -0.76 14.20 -7.57
CA GLN A 15 -0.75 12.77 -7.30
C GLN A 15 -0.24 12.48 -5.89
N ALA A 16 -0.88 11.52 -5.21
CA ALA A 16 -0.46 11.02 -3.91
C ALA A 16 0.30 9.70 -4.12
N ASN A 17 1.63 9.77 -4.01
CA ASN A 17 2.49 8.60 -4.13
C ASN A 17 2.69 7.97 -2.75
N ILE A 18 2.29 6.71 -2.60
CA ILE A 18 2.50 5.92 -1.39
C ILE A 18 3.73 5.03 -1.59
N SER A 19 4.79 5.25 -0.82
CA SER A 19 5.96 4.39 -0.86
C SER A 19 5.77 3.21 0.10
N ILE A 20 5.67 2.00 -0.45
CA ILE A 20 5.59 0.76 0.34
C ILE A 20 7.00 0.25 0.62
N PRO A 21 7.42 0.11 1.90
CA PRO A 21 8.75 -0.38 2.26
C PRO A 21 9.04 -1.77 1.69
N LYS A 22 10.29 -2.00 1.28
CA LYS A 22 10.74 -3.27 0.66
C LYS A 22 10.42 -4.49 1.54
N ALA A 23 10.65 -4.39 2.85
CA ALA A 23 10.36 -5.47 3.79
C ALA A 23 8.86 -5.83 3.82
N LEU A 24 7.96 -4.84 3.72
CA LEU A 24 6.52 -5.09 3.66
C LEU A 24 6.12 -5.74 2.34
N ARG A 25 6.68 -5.30 1.21
CA ARG A 25 6.47 -5.94 -0.10
C ARG A 25 6.90 -7.40 -0.10
N GLN A 26 8.07 -7.70 0.48
CA GLN A 26 8.58 -9.07 0.60
C GLN A 26 7.67 -9.94 1.47
N LEU A 27 7.23 -9.43 2.63
CA LEU A 27 6.29 -10.13 3.51
C LEU A 27 4.95 -10.45 2.83
N LEU A 28 4.46 -9.53 1.99
CA LEU A 28 3.20 -9.69 1.26
C LEU A 28 3.36 -10.41 -0.10
N ASN A 29 4.59 -10.75 -0.49
CA ASN A 29 4.94 -11.30 -1.80
C ASN A 29 4.41 -10.43 -2.98
N TRP A 30 4.63 -9.12 -2.88
CA TRP A 30 4.28 -8.14 -3.90
C TRP A 30 5.50 -7.78 -4.75
N ASN A 31 5.32 -7.83 -6.07
CA ASN A 31 6.27 -7.45 -7.10
C ASN A 31 5.83 -6.18 -7.81
N ASP A 32 6.74 -5.51 -8.50
CA ASP A 32 6.43 -4.26 -9.20
C ASP A 32 5.48 -4.46 -10.40
N SER A 33 5.37 -5.70 -10.90
CA SER A 33 4.40 -6.09 -11.94
C SER A 33 3.02 -6.48 -11.39
N ASP A 34 2.87 -6.57 -10.07
CA ASP A 34 1.60 -6.96 -9.48
C ASP A 34 0.60 -5.81 -9.54
N GLU A 35 -0.62 -6.12 -9.95
CA GLU A 35 -1.72 -5.18 -9.86
C GLU A 35 -2.21 -5.11 -8.40
N ILE A 36 -2.35 -3.88 -7.89
CA ILE A 36 -2.81 -3.63 -6.53
C ILE A 36 -4.18 -2.96 -6.58
N ILE A 37 -5.16 -3.59 -5.94
CA ILE A 37 -6.50 -3.03 -5.76
C ILE A 37 -6.49 -2.15 -4.51
N ILE A 38 -6.97 -0.91 -4.69
CA ILE A 38 -7.19 0.06 -3.62
C ILE A 38 -8.68 0.07 -3.28
N SER A 39 -9.03 -0.07 -2.02
CA SER A 39 -10.42 -0.02 -1.55
C SER A 39 -10.53 0.91 -0.33
N PHE A 40 -11.64 1.64 -0.24
CA PHE A 40 -11.95 2.50 0.89
C PHE A 40 -12.81 1.75 1.89
N GLY A 41 -12.33 1.63 3.13
CA GLY A 41 -13.04 1.02 4.24
C GLY A 41 -13.97 2.00 4.95
N ILE A 42 -14.78 1.47 5.84
CA ILE A 42 -15.83 2.16 6.62
C ILE A 42 -15.31 3.14 7.70
N SER A 43 -14.00 3.30 7.84
CA SER A 43 -13.38 4.12 8.90
C SER A 43 -12.18 4.92 8.37
N ASP A 44 -12.33 5.52 7.19
CA ASP A 44 -11.27 6.25 6.48
C ASP A 44 -9.99 5.43 6.26
N SER A 45 -10.13 4.11 6.30
CA SER A 45 -9.04 3.18 6.09
C SER A 45 -8.88 2.90 4.60
N ILE A 46 -7.62 2.88 4.14
CA ILE A 46 -7.28 2.44 2.79
C ILE A 46 -6.82 0.99 2.91
N ILE A 47 -7.50 0.10 2.17
CA ILE A 47 -7.16 -1.31 2.07
C ILE A 47 -6.46 -1.52 0.74
N LEU A 48 -5.23 -2.04 0.81
CA LEU A 48 -4.42 -2.42 -0.36
C LEU A 48 -4.36 -3.94 -0.42
N ARG A 49 -4.73 -4.53 -1.56
CA ARG A 49 -4.69 -5.98 -1.78
C ARG A 49 -4.13 -6.29 -3.18
N LYS A 50 -3.32 -7.35 -3.28
CA LYS A 50 -2.86 -7.86 -4.57
C LYS A 50 -4.03 -8.47 -5.34
N ASN A 51 -4.17 -8.10 -6.61
CA ASN A 51 -5.09 -8.78 -7.52
C ASN A 51 -4.55 -10.19 -7.81
N LYS A 52 -5.42 -11.19 -7.80
CA LYS A 52 -5.02 -12.60 -7.99
C LYS A 52 -4.69 -12.90 -9.43
#